data_AF-A0A644ZAP8-F1
#
_entry.id   AF-A0A644ZAP8-F1
#
_cell.length_a   1.000
_cell.length_b   1.000
_cell.length_c   1.000
_cell.angle_alpha   90.00
_cell.angle_beta   90.00
_cell.angle_gamma   90.00
#
_symmetry.space_group_name_H-M   'P 1'
#
loop_
_entity.id
_entity.type
_entity.pdbx_description
1 polymer ?
#
loop_
_entity_poly.entity_id
_entity_poly.type
_entity_poly.pdbx_seq_one_letter_code
_entity_poly.pdbx_strand_id
1 'polypeptide(L)'
;MEEFKTIYEKFLSDIQDIRSGKFETQEELVQMFIKYWMGTRTNRVKDNEPDDLGQSLNYFVGAEIWGLIHDTYGKEKLYKIFKNPSLFLSYYNKALINIGRSDLLIPEV
;
A
#
# COMPACT_ATOMS: atom_id res chain seq x y z
N MET A 1 4.45 -20.38 0.68
CA MET A 1 3.32 -20.37 1.64
C MET A 1 3.66 -19.52 2.86
N GLU A 2 4.84 -19.74 3.47
CA GLU A 2 5.31 -18.98 4.63
C GLU A 2 5.60 -17.49 4.32
N GLU A 3 6.20 -17.18 3.18
CA GLU A 3 6.39 -15.78 2.74
C GLU A 3 5.10 -14.98 2.59
N PHE A 4 4.06 -15.61 2.04
CA PHE A 4 2.76 -14.95 1.89
C PHE A 4 2.18 -14.58 3.25
N LYS A 5 2.26 -15.51 4.22
CA LYS A 5 1.81 -15.28 5.58
C LYS A 5 2.58 -14.12 6.22
N THR A 6 3.90 -14.07 6.08
CA THR A 6 4.72 -12.96 6.61
C THR A 6 4.36 -11.61 5.99
N ILE A 7 4.14 -11.55 4.67
CA ILE A 7 3.74 -10.31 3.98
C ILE A 7 2.35 -9.86 4.46
N TYR A 8 1.42 -10.80 4.63
CA TYR A 8 0.07 -10.51 5.09
C TYR A 8 0.04 -10.07 6.56
N GLU A 9 0.82 -10.69 7.44
CA GLU A 9 0.97 -10.27 8.83
C GLU A 9 1.56 -8.85 8.92
N LYS A 10 2.55 -8.54 8.08
CA LYS A 10 3.11 -7.18 7.98
C LYS A 10 2.07 -6.17 7.50
N PHE A 11 1.25 -6.53 6.52
CA PHE A 11 0.14 -5.69 6.07
C PHE A 11 -0.84 -5.36 7.19
N LEU A 12 -1.32 -6.38 7.93
CA LEU A 12 -2.23 -6.17 9.05
C LEU A 12 -1.61 -5.28 10.12
N SER A 13 -0.32 -5.47 10.42
CA SER A 13 0.42 -4.62 11.36
C SER A 13 0.53 -3.19 10.86
N ASP A 14 0.80 -2.96 9.57
CA ASP A 14 0.88 -1.61 9.00
C ASP A 14 -0.47 -0.90 9.06
N ILE A 15 -1.57 -1.59 8.75
CA ILE A 15 -2.92 -1.02 8.88
C ILE A 15 -3.23 -0.63 10.33
N GLN A 16 -2.84 -1.45 11.31
CA GLN A 16 -3.02 -1.12 12.73
C GLN A 16 -2.18 0.09 13.13
N ASP A 17 -0.90 0.11 12.76
CA ASP A 17 0.02 1.22 13.03
C ASP A 17 -0.51 2.55 12.45
N ILE A 18 -1.06 2.50 11.23
CA ILE A 18 -1.70 3.64 10.58
C ILE A 18 -2.92 4.11 11.37
N ARG A 19 -3.82 3.19 11.72
CA ARG A 19 -5.05 3.52 12.46
C ARG A 19 -4.80 3.98 13.89
N SER A 20 -3.70 3.56 14.52
CA SER A 20 -3.31 4.00 15.86
C SER A 20 -2.61 5.36 15.87
N GLY A 21 -2.40 6.01 14.71
CA GLY A 21 -1.72 7.29 14.62
C GLY A 21 -0.21 7.19 14.88
N LYS A 22 0.41 6.04 14.61
CA LYS A 22 1.87 5.86 14.76
C LYS A 22 2.67 6.68 13.76
N PHE A 23 2.08 6.97 12.60
CA PHE A 23 2.64 7.90 11.62
C PHE A 23 1.99 9.26 11.90
N GLU A 24 2.82 10.23 12.28
CA GLU A 24 2.37 11.55 12.71
C GLU A 24 2.20 12.50 11.52
N THR A 25 2.72 12.13 10.35
CA THR A 25 2.64 12.92 9.11
C THR A 25 2.31 12.08 7.88
N GLN A 26 1.64 12.68 6.89
CA GLN A 26 1.45 12.07 5.57
C GLN A 26 2.79 11.66 4.91
N GLU A 27 3.86 12.43 5.12
CA GLU A 27 5.19 12.14 4.58
C GLU A 27 5.71 10.77 5.06
N GLU A 28 5.61 10.50 6.37
CA GLU A 28 6.07 9.23 6.97
C GLU A 28 5.29 8.03 6.44
N LEU A 29 3.97 8.19 6.27
CA LEU A 29 3.08 7.19 5.71
C LEU A 29 3.44 6.86 4.26
N VAL A 30 3.68 7.90 3.45
CA VAL A 30 4.11 7.77 2.05
C VAL A 30 5.50 7.12 1.97
N GLN A 31 6.44 7.51 2.83
CA GLN A 31 7.78 6.90 2.86
C GLN A 31 7.74 5.42 3.24
N MET A 32 6.91 5.04 4.22
CA MET A 32 6.68 3.62 4.55
C MET A 32 6.13 2.86 3.35
N PHE A 33 5.11 3.40 2.69
CA PHE A 33 4.51 2.82 1.50
C PHE A 33 5.53 2.65 0.36
N ILE A 34 6.31 3.68 0.07
CA ILE A 34 7.32 3.65 -0.99
C ILE A 34 8.40 2.60 -0.67
N LYS A 35 8.92 2.63 0.56
CA LYS A 35 10.05 1.80 0.98
C LYS A 35 9.72 0.30 0.99
N TYR A 36 8.54 -0.06 1.49
CA TYR A 36 8.20 -1.46 1.71
C TYR A 36 7.26 -2.00 0.64
N TRP A 37 6.21 -1.25 0.30
CA TRP A 37 5.15 -1.74 -0.58
C TRP A 37 5.41 -1.44 -2.05
N MET A 38 6.01 -0.29 -2.39
CA MET A 38 6.40 0.00 -3.78
C MET A 38 7.79 -0.48 -4.16
N GLY A 39 8.56 -0.99 -3.20
CA GLY A 39 9.82 -1.67 -3.47
C GLY A 39 9.62 -2.91 -4.34
N THR A 40 10.57 -3.16 -5.23
CA THR A 40 10.76 -4.47 -5.85
C THR A 40 11.30 -5.45 -4.82
N ARG A 41 11.12 -6.76 -5.05
CA ARG A 41 11.64 -7.85 -4.19
C ARG A 41 13.20 -7.92 -4.11
N THR A 42 13.89 -6.82 -4.39
CA THR A 42 15.35 -6.73 -4.65
C THR A 42 16.21 -6.59 -3.41
N ASN A 43 15.66 -6.23 -2.24
CA ASN A 43 16.44 -6.20 -0.99
C ASN A 43 16.85 -7.60 -0.45
N ARG A 44 16.55 -8.67 -1.21
CA ARG A 44 16.99 -10.05 -0.92
C ARG A 44 17.99 -10.60 -1.93
N VAL A 45 18.27 -9.88 -3.01
CA VAL A 45 19.30 -10.27 -3.98
C VAL A 45 20.64 -9.91 -3.34
N LYS A 46 21.43 -10.91 -2.95
CA LYS A 46 22.83 -10.67 -2.57
C LYS A 46 23.54 -10.06 -3.77
N ASP A 47 24.52 -9.18 -3.54
CA ASP A 47 25.20 -8.34 -4.56
C ASP A 47 25.70 -9.07 -5.84
N ASN A 48 25.67 -10.41 -5.89
CA ASN A 48 26.19 -11.25 -6.98
C ASN A 48 25.16 -12.23 -7.58
N GLU A 49 23.86 -12.11 -7.29
CA GLU A 49 22.83 -12.91 -7.97
C GLU A 49 22.13 -12.08 -9.05
N PRO A 50 21.73 -12.69 -10.19
CA PRO A 50 20.95 -12.00 -11.21
C PRO A 50 19.69 -11.41 -10.57
N ASP A 51 19.36 -10.17 -10.94
CA ASP A 51 18.12 -9.50 -10.53
C ASP A 51 16.93 -10.27 -11.13
N ASP A 52 16.48 -11.31 -10.43
CA ASP A 52 15.25 -12.04 -10.73
C ASP A 52 14.10 -11.06 -10.51
N LEU A 53 13.81 -10.25 -11.55
CA LEU A 53 12.72 -9.28 -11.70
C LEU A 53 11.75 -9.31 -10.52
N GLY A 54 12.18 -8.69 -9.42
CA GLY A 54 11.56 -8.92 -8.13
C GLY A 54 10.17 -8.32 -8.15
N GLN A 55 9.12 -9.17 -8.13
CA GLN A 55 7.73 -8.69 -8.11
C GLN A 55 7.56 -7.64 -7.01
N SER A 56 7.00 -6.48 -7.37
CA SER A 56 6.75 -5.42 -6.40
C SER A 56 5.74 -5.90 -5.36
N LEU A 57 6.00 -5.57 -4.09
CA LEU A 57 5.15 -6.00 -2.98
C LEU A 57 3.76 -5.32 -3.03
N ASN A 58 3.60 -4.29 -3.87
CA ASN A 58 2.34 -3.58 -4.08
C ASN A 58 1.24 -4.50 -4.61
N TYR A 59 1.62 -5.58 -5.30
CA TYR A 59 0.71 -6.62 -5.74
C TYR A 59 0.01 -7.31 -4.56
N PHE A 60 0.67 -7.42 -3.40
CA PHE A 60 0.11 -8.02 -2.18
C PHE A 60 -0.75 -7.04 -1.36
N VAL A 61 -0.49 -5.74 -1.46
CA VAL A 61 -1.43 -4.68 -1.01
C VAL A 61 -2.65 -4.57 -1.94
N GLY A 62 -2.66 -5.41 -2.99
CA GLY A 62 -3.58 -5.41 -4.11
C GLY A 62 -5.05 -5.55 -3.78
N ALA A 63 -5.42 -6.16 -2.65
CA ALA A 63 -6.83 -6.48 -2.40
C ALA A 63 -7.58 -5.35 -1.67
N GLU A 64 -7.05 -4.83 -0.56
CA GLU A 64 -7.83 -3.93 0.29
C GLU A 64 -7.76 -2.47 -0.18
N ILE A 65 -6.54 -1.94 -0.40
CA ILE A 65 -6.37 -0.53 -0.79
C ILE A 65 -6.50 -0.37 -2.31
N TRP A 66 -5.70 -1.14 -3.07
CA TRP A 66 -5.72 -1.02 -4.52
C TRP A 66 -6.97 -1.61 -5.14
N GLY A 67 -7.49 -2.70 -4.58
CA GLY A 67 -8.75 -3.30 -4.99
C GLY A 67 -9.92 -2.35 -4.76
N LEU A 68 -10.02 -1.73 -3.58
CA LEU A 68 -11.07 -0.75 -3.33
C LEU A 68 -10.97 0.48 -4.24
N ILE A 69 -9.78 1.02 -4.45
CA ILE A 69 -9.54 2.13 -5.40
C ILE A 69 -9.91 1.70 -6.83
N HIS A 70 -9.52 0.48 -7.24
CA HIS A 70 -9.83 -0.07 -8.55
C HIS A 70 -11.33 -0.24 -8.75
N ASP A 71 -12.02 -0.82 -7.78
CA ASP A 71 -13.46 -1.10 -7.86
C ASP A 71 -14.28 0.20 -7.86
N THR A 72 -13.76 1.24 -7.20
CA THR A 72 -14.43 2.56 -7.14
C THR A 72 -14.14 3.42 -8.37
N TYR A 73 -12.90 3.42 -8.89
CA TYR A 73 -12.45 4.41 -9.90
C TYR A 73 -11.90 3.80 -11.20
N GLY A 74 -11.74 2.49 -11.27
CA GLY A 74 -11.20 1.76 -12.41
C GLY A 74 -9.68 1.81 -12.53
N LYS A 75 -9.16 0.93 -13.41
CA LYS A 75 -7.73 0.71 -13.66
C LYS A 75 -6.95 1.98 -14.00
N GLU A 76 -7.51 2.90 -14.79
CA GLU A 76 -6.78 4.09 -15.25
C GLU A 76 -6.43 5.03 -14.10
N LYS A 77 -7.35 5.17 -13.14
CA LYS A 77 -7.11 5.99 -11.95
C LYS A 77 -6.06 5.33 -11.05
N LEU A 78 -6.14 4.01 -10.87
CA LEU A 78 -5.15 3.26 -10.11
C LEU A 78 -3.74 3.44 -10.69
N TYR A 79 -3.56 3.34 -12.01
CA TYR A 79 -2.26 3.60 -12.64
C TYR A 79 -1.77 5.04 -12.45
N LYS A 80 -2.66 6.04 -12.46
CA LYS A 80 -2.29 7.43 -12.15
C LYS A 80 -1.79 7.57 -10.71
N ILE A 81 -2.42 6.87 -9.76
CA ILE A 81 -2.01 6.84 -8.36
C ILE A 81 -0.66 6.13 -8.21
N PHE A 82 -0.41 5.03 -8.93
CA PHE A 82 0.91 4.39 -8.92
C PHE A 82 2.03 5.31 -9.45
N LYS A 83 1.72 6.18 -10.41
CA LYS A 83 2.67 7.19 -10.90
C LYS A 83 2.85 8.37 -9.95
N ASN A 84 1.92 8.61 -9.03
CA ASN A 84 2.01 9.62 -7.99
C ASN A 84 1.43 9.11 -6.67
N PRO A 85 2.24 8.37 -5.89
CA PRO A 85 1.77 7.68 -4.69
C PRO A 85 1.19 8.62 -3.63
N SER A 86 1.60 9.90 -3.60
CA SER A 86 1.03 10.90 -2.67
C SER A 86 -0.50 10.99 -2.72
N LEU A 87 -1.10 10.61 -3.85
CA LEU A 87 -2.55 10.63 -4.06
C LEU A 87 -3.29 9.46 -3.40
N PHE A 88 -2.60 8.36 -3.04
CA PHE A 88 -3.27 7.12 -2.66
C PHE A 88 -4.21 7.29 -1.47
N LEU A 89 -3.76 8.00 -0.44
CA LEU A 89 -4.51 8.19 0.81
C LEU A 89 -5.84 8.89 0.54
N SER A 90 -5.81 10.00 -0.20
CA SER A 90 -7.02 10.76 -0.54
C SER A 90 -8.01 9.92 -1.35
N TYR A 91 -7.53 9.15 -2.33
CA TYR A 91 -8.41 8.29 -3.14
C TYR A 91 -8.94 7.10 -2.36
N TYR A 92 -8.13 6.49 -1.49
CA TYR A 92 -8.56 5.39 -0.63
C TYR A 92 -9.64 5.84 0.36
N ASN A 93 -9.43 6.96 1.06
CA ASN A 93 -10.41 7.52 1.98
C ASN A 93 -11.73 7.88 1.29
N LYS A 94 -11.67 8.49 0.10
CA LYS A 94 -12.88 8.77 -0.71
C LYS A 94 -13.59 7.49 -1.13
N ALA A 95 -12.86 6.43 -1.46
CA ALA A 95 -13.45 5.14 -1.78
C ALA A 95 -14.14 4.50 -0.56
N LEU A 96 -13.53 4.58 0.63
CA LEU A 96 -14.15 4.14 1.89
C LEU A 96 -15.45 4.89 2.19
N ILE A 97 -15.48 6.21 1.98
CA ILE A 97 -16.71 7.01 2.13
C ILE A 97 -17.78 6.54 1.13
N ASN A 98 -17.40 6.30 -0.13
CA ASN A 98 -18.33 5.85 -1.17
C ASN A 98 -19.01 4.51 -0.84
N ILE A 99 -18.32 3.62 -0.12
CA ILE A 99 -18.89 2.33 0.31
C ILE A 99 -19.49 2.36 1.72
N GLY A 100 -19.58 3.54 2.35
CA GLY A 100 -20.15 3.71 3.69
C GLY A 100 -19.27 3.21 4.84
N ARG A 101 -17.96 3.06 4.63
CA ARG A 101 -16.97 2.59 5.62
C ARG A 101 -16.10 3.72 6.15
N SER A 102 -16.72 4.85 6.51
CA SER A 102 -16.02 6.00 7.10
C SER A 102 -15.34 5.66 8.44
N ASP A 103 -15.73 4.56 9.10
CA ASP A 103 -15.09 4.02 10.30
C ASP A 103 -13.65 3.52 10.05
N LEU A 104 -13.29 3.26 8.79
CA LEU A 104 -11.97 2.75 8.41
C LEU A 104 -11.04 3.83 7.85
N LEU A 105 -11.46 5.09 7.85
CA LEU A 105 -10.67 6.19 7.31
C LEU A 105 -9.29 6.24 7.96
N ILE A 106 -8.29 6.42 7.11
CA ILE A 106 -6.94 6.71 7.56
C ILE A 106 -6.88 8.22 7.81
N PRO A 107 -6.43 8.70 8.98
CA PRO A 107 -6.29 10.13 9.23
C PRO A 107 -5.45 10.81 8.16
N GLU A 108 -5.95 11.92 7.61
CA GLU A 108 -5.15 12.84 6.79
C GLU A 108 -4.37 13.71 7.80
N VAL A 109 -3.11 13.33 8.06
CA VAL A 109 -2.18 14.05 8.96
C VAL A 109 -1.33 15.03 8.18
#